data_AF-A0A381NH30-F1
#
_entry.id   AF-A0A381NH30-F1
#
_cell.length_a   1.000
_cell.length_b   1.000
_cell.length_c   1.000
_cell.angle_alpha   90.00
_cell.angle_beta   90.00
_cell.angle_gamma   90.00
#
_symmetry.space_group_name_H-M   'P 1'
#
loop_
_entity.id
_entity.type
_entity.pdbx_description
1 polymer ?
#
loop_
_entity_poly.entity_id
_entity_poly.type
_entity_poly.pdbx_seq_one_letter_code
_entity_poly.pdbx_strand_id
1 'polypeptide(L)'
;MFRQPGQGDACVCQAVIRFGSTPRVVTHSRTDWPIFTTALVTLLAIAGPLMLWPEASGRLVDTVYQFLTSQLGVVYIWAGNAVFGFVLWVALSRHGRRVLGRPGVSPRFSTASWVSMVFCAGVATGILYWGTVEWAHYYVGPPFAIEPRSTEAVEWAATYGMFHWGPTGWAFYCLPTLAIGHAY
;
A
#
# COMPACT_ATOMS: atom_id res chain seq x y z
N MET A 1 29.03 -40.79 13.17
CA MET A 1 29.82 -40.70 14.42
C MET A 1 28.87 -40.20 15.52
N PHE A 2 28.25 -41.15 16.22
CA PHE A 2 27.36 -40.90 17.35
C PHE A 2 28.18 -40.72 18.62
N ARG A 3 27.88 -39.69 19.43
CA ARG A 3 27.77 -39.79 20.90
C ARG A 3 27.19 -38.50 21.49
N GLN A 4 26.00 -38.58 22.07
CA GLN A 4 25.62 -37.71 23.17
C GLN A 4 26.27 -38.23 24.46
N PRO A 5 26.89 -37.37 25.29
CA PRO A 5 27.16 -37.69 26.68
C PRO A 5 26.22 -36.91 27.61
N GLY A 6 25.62 -37.65 28.56
CA GLY A 6 25.37 -37.11 29.90
C GLY A 6 24.05 -36.38 30.10
N GLN A 7 23.11 -37.11 30.72
CA GLN A 7 22.02 -36.59 31.53
C GLN A 7 22.45 -35.37 32.36
N GLY A 8 21.83 -34.21 32.12
CA GLY A 8 22.06 -32.98 32.88
C GLY A 8 21.08 -31.84 32.58
N ASP A 9 20.55 -31.75 31.36
CA ASP A 9 19.86 -30.52 30.91
C ASP A 9 18.35 -30.66 30.67
N ALA A 10 17.69 -31.62 31.33
CA ALA A 10 16.24 -31.77 31.24
C ALA A 10 15.43 -30.66 31.97
N CYS A 11 16.09 -29.70 32.64
CA CYS A 11 15.42 -28.72 33.49
C CYS A 11 15.05 -27.40 32.79
N VAL A 12 15.63 -27.06 31.63
CA VAL A 12 15.42 -25.71 31.04
C VAL A 12 14.25 -25.67 30.03
N CYS A 13 13.88 -26.79 29.39
CA CYS A 13 12.79 -26.82 28.41
C CYS A 13 11.39 -27.12 29.00
N GLN A 14 11.25 -27.41 30.30
CA GLN A 14 9.96 -27.74 30.92
C GLN A 14 9.39 -26.65 31.85
N ALA A 15 10.05 -25.49 32.00
CA ALA A 15 9.66 -24.48 32.98
C ALA A 15 8.63 -23.43 32.50
N VAL A 16 8.04 -23.55 31.30
CA VAL A 16 7.05 -22.57 30.77
C VAL A 16 5.66 -23.19 30.52
N ILE A 17 5.30 -24.24 31.25
CA ILE A 17 3.91 -24.76 31.29
C ILE A 17 3.35 -24.67 32.72
N ARG A 18 3.31 -23.46 33.25
CA ARG A 18 2.41 -23.07 34.35
C ARG A 18 1.85 -21.67 34.07
N PHE A 19 1.06 -21.56 33.00
CA PHE A 19 0.11 -20.46 32.85
C PHE A 19 -1.25 -20.94 33.37
N GLY A 20 -1.62 -20.47 34.55
CA GLY A 20 -3.01 -20.45 34.97
C GLY A 20 -3.83 -19.70 33.93
N SER A 21 -4.97 -20.29 33.57
CA SER A 21 -5.97 -19.76 32.65
C SER A 21 -5.40 -19.09 31.40
N THR A 22 -5.24 -19.87 30.33
CA THR A 22 -5.33 -19.29 28.98
C THR A 22 -6.57 -18.39 28.95
N PRO A 23 -6.45 -17.09 28.62
CA PRO A 23 -7.63 -16.30 28.32
C PRO A 23 -8.36 -17.07 27.22
N ARG A 24 -9.61 -17.48 27.47
CA ARG A 24 -10.46 -18.03 26.41
C ARG A 24 -10.56 -16.93 25.36
N VAL A 25 -9.83 -17.08 24.27
CA VAL A 25 -10.11 -16.33 23.06
C VAL A 25 -11.45 -16.88 22.59
N VAL A 26 -12.53 -16.20 22.96
CA VAL A 26 -13.86 -16.51 22.46
C VAL A 26 -13.88 -16.10 21.00
N THR A 27 -13.50 -17.01 20.10
CA THR A 27 -13.58 -16.80 18.66
C THR A 27 -15.00 -17.06 18.18
N HIS A 28 -15.90 -16.13 18.46
CA HIS A 28 -16.99 -15.86 17.53
C HIS A 28 -16.58 -14.63 16.74
N SER A 29 -15.98 -14.81 15.56
CA SER A 29 -15.89 -13.75 14.58
C SER A 29 -17.30 -13.47 14.08
N ARG A 30 -18.05 -12.63 14.82
CA ARG A 30 -19.32 -12.13 14.35
C ARG A 30 -19.02 -11.22 13.16
N THR A 31 -19.53 -11.60 11.98
CA THR A 31 -19.52 -10.71 10.82
C THR A 31 -20.16 -9.40 11.23
N ASP A 32 -19.47 -8.29 11.00
CA ASP A 32 -20.07 -6.97 11.09
C ASP A 32 -21.03 -6.81 9.91
N TRP A 33 -22.29 -7.16 10.16
CA TRP A 33 -23.33 -7.17 9.14
C TRP A 33 -23.53 -5.82 8.47
N PRO A 34 -23.58 -4.69 9.19
CA PRO A 34 -23.65 -3.36 8.57
C PRO A 34 -22.52 -3.10 7.56
N ILE A 35 -21.27 -3.39 7.92
CA ILE A 35 -20.13 -3.18 7.01
C ILE A 35 -20.23 -4.12 5.81
N PHE A 36 -20.52 -5.40 6.05
CA PHE A 36 -20.61 -6.41 5.01
C PHE A 36 -21.72 -6.10 4.00
N THR A 37 -22.93 -5.78 4.46
CA THR A 37 -24.06 -5.51 3.57
C THR A 37 -23.85 -4.23 2.78
N THR A 38 -23.28 -3.19 3.40
CA THR A 38 -23.01 -1.92 2.70
C THR A 38 -21.97 -2.11 1.61
N ALA A 39 -20.89 -2.84 1.88
CA ALA A 39 -19.86 -3.14 0.89
C ALA A 39 -20.42 -3.99 -0.27
N LEU A 40 -21.20 -5.04 0.05
CA LEU A 40 -21.79 -5.92 -0.96
C LEU A 40 -22.80 -5.18 -1.85
N VAL A 41 -23.69 -4.38 -1.26
CA VAL A 41 -24.69 -3.60 -2.01
C VAL A 41 -23.99 -2.58 -2.91
N THR A 42 -22.98 -1.87 -2.40
CA THR A 42 -22.22 -0.89 -3.19
C THR A 42 -21.51 -1.56 -4.36
N LEU A 43 -20.88 -2.71 -4.13
CA LEU A 43 -20.22 -3.49 -5.18
C LEU A 43 -21.22 -3.90 -6.28
N LEU A 44 -22.36 -4.48 -5.90
CA LEU A 44 -23.37 -4.92 -6.86
C LEU A 44 -24.03 -3.74 -7.59
N ALA A 45 -24.23 -2.62 -6.92
CA ALA A 45 -24.80 -1.41 -7.51
C ALA A 45 -23.89 -0.78 -8.58
N ILE A 46 -22.57 -0.95 -8.47
CA ILE A 46 -21.61 -0.48 -9.48
C ILE A 46 -21.41 -1.56 -10.56
N ALA A 47 -21.13 -2.80 -10.17
CA ALA A 47 -20.81 -3.88 -11.09
C ALA A 47 -22.02 -4.33 -11.94
N GLY A 48 -23.22 -4.32 -11.36
CA GLY A 48 -24.46 -4.73 -12.04
C GLY A 48 -24.73 -3.94 -13.32
N PRO A 49 -24.82 -2.59 -13.25
CA PRO A 49 -25.00 -1.76 -14.44
C PRO A 49 -23.89 -1.91 -15.49
N LEU A 50 -22.63 -2.06 -15.05
CA LEU A 50 -21.49 -2.29 -15.94
C LEU A 50 -21.64 -3.61 -16.74
N MET A 51 -22.20 -4.66 -16.13
CA MET A 51 -22.41 -5.95 -16.78
C MET A 51 -23.66 -5.98 -17.66
N LEU A 52 -24.74 -5.31 -17.23
CA LEU A 52 -26.03 -5.34 -17.93
C LEU A 52 -26.12 -4.33 -19.08
N TRP A 53 -25.48 -3.16 -18.95
CA TRP A 53 -25.46 -2.09 -19.94
C TRP A 53 -24.05 -1.53 -20.15
N PRO A 54 -23.13 -2.30 -20.76
CA PRO A 54 -21.73 -1.94 -20.86
C PRO A 54 -21.49 -0.64 -21.62
N GLU A 55 -22.22 -0.38 -22.71
CA GLU A 55 -22.05 0.81 -23.54
C GLU A 55 -22.49 2.09 -22.80
N ALA A 56 -23.66 2.05 -22.17
CA ALA A 56 -24.18 3.19 -21.42
C ALA A 56 -23.32 3.48 -20.18
N SER A 57 -22.93 2.43 -19.46
CA SER A 57 -22.04 2.54 -18.30
C SER A 57 -20.65 3.04 -18.69
N GLY A 58 -20.10 2.59 -19.82
CA GLY A 58 -18.81 3.07 -20.34
C GLY A 58 -18.81 4.58 -20.61
N ARG A 59 -19.87 5.10 -21.26
CA ARG A 59 -20.02 6.55 -21.49
C ARG A 59 -20.11 7.35 -20.19
N LEU A 60 -20.86 6.83 -19.21
CA LEU A 60 -20.97 7.47 -17.90
C LEU A 60 -19.62 7.49 -17.18
N VAL A 61 -18.91 6.36 -17.16
CA VAL A 61 -17.58 6.25 -16.54
C VAL A 61 -16.60 7.21 -17.21
N ASP A 62 -16.57 7.29 -18.54
CA ASP A 62 -15.71 8.24 -19.25
C ASP A 62 -16.08 9.70 -18.93
N THR A 63 -17.37 10.04 -18.91
CA THR A 63 -17.81 11.39 -18.53
C THR A 63 -17.35 11.77 -17.11
N VAL A 64 -17.50 10.86 -16.15
CA VAL A 64 -17.03 11.06 -14.78
C VAL A 64 -15.51 11.14 -14.73
N TYR A 65 -14.80 10.28 -15.45
CA TYR A 65 -13.33 10.29 -15.54
C TYR A 65 -12.80 11.61 -16.10
N GLN A 66 -13.37 12.11 -17.19
CA GLN A 66 -13.00 13.39 -17.78
C GLN A 66 -13.29 14.55 -16.83
N PHE A 67 -14.42 14.53 -16.11
CA PHE A 67 -14.72 15.53 -15.09
C PHE A 67 -13.69 15.52 -13.95
N LEU A 68 -13.39 14.35 -13.40
CA LEU A 68 -12.44 14.22 -12.29
C LEU A 68 -11.02 14.64 -12.70
N THR A 69 -10.56 14.22 -13.87
CA THR A 69 -9.20 14.54 -14.34
C THR A 69 -9.06 16.00 -14.75
N SER A 70 -10.08 16.61 -15.38
CA SER A 70 -10.03 18.02 -15.80
C SER A 70 -10.24 19.02 -14.67
N GLN A 71 -11.15 18.72 -13.73
CA GLN A 71 -11.52 19.66 -12.66
C GLN A 71 -10.75 19.41 -11.35
N LEU A 72 -10.55 18.14 -10.97
CA LEU A 72 -9.93 17.76 -9.71
C LEU A 72 -8.46 17.34 -9.86
N GLY A 73 -7.91 17.30 -11.08
CA GLY A 73 -6.52 16.93 -11.31
C GLY A 73 -5.52 17.78 -10.51
N VAL A 74 -5.74 19.10 -10.45
CA VAL A 74 -4.90 20.02 -9.66
C VAL A 74 -4.99 19.74 -8.16
N VAL A 75 -6.18 19.38 -7.66
CA VAL A 75 -6.38 19.03 -6.25
C VAL A 75 -5.64 17.74 -5.92
N TYR A 76 -5.66 16.75 -6.82
CA TYR A 76 -4.94 15.50 -6.67
C TYR A 76 -3.42 15.71 -6.58
N ILE A 77 -2.86 16.57 -7.44
CA ILE A 77 -1.42 16.92 -7.42
C ILE A 77 -1.04 17.59 -6.10
N TRP A 78 -1.81 18.59 -5.65
CA TRP A 78 -1.52 19.27 -4.38
C TRP A 78 -1.71 18.36 -3.18
N ALA A 79 -2.71 17.48 -3.19
CA ALA A 79 -2.91 16.49 -2.14
C ALA A 79 -1.71 15.54 -2.05
N GLY A 80 -1.20 15.05 -3.19
CA GLY A 80 0.01 14.22 -3.22
C GLY A 80 1.23 14.92 -2.65
N ASN A 81 1.48 16.16 -3.08
CA ASN A 81 2.59 16.96 -2.56
C ASN A 81 2.43 17.27 -1.06
N ALA A 82 1.21 17.57 -0.60
CA ALA A 82 0.94 17.83 0.81
C ALA A 82 1.15 16.58 1.68
N VAL A 83 0.70 15.41 1.23
CA VAL A 83 0.91 14.13 1.93
C VAL A 83 2.40 13.78 1.95
N PHE A 84 3.10 13.91 0.82
CA PHE A 84 4.54 13.68 0.77
C PHE A 84 5.30 14.62 1.72
N GLY A 85 4.99 15.92 1.68
CA GLY A 85 5.58 16.91 2.58
C GLY A 85 5.28 16.62 4.05
N PHE A 86 4.06 16.20 4.39
CA PHE A 86 3.68 15.81 5.74
C PHE A 86 4.45 14.60 6.23
N VAL A 87 4.53 13.53 5.44
CA VAL A 87 5.26 12.30 5.81
C VAL A 87 6.75 12.59 5.96
N LEU A 88 7.32 13.40 5.06
CA LEU A 88 8.71 13.84 5.14
C LEU A 88 8.95 14.67 6.42
N TRP A 89 8.03 15.59 6.75
CA TRP A 89 8.09 16.33 8.00
C TRP A 89 8.03 15.40 9.22
N VAL A 90 7.12 14.43 9.26
CA VAL A 90 7.06 13.45 10.35
C VAL A 90 8.39 12.72 10.50
N ALA A 91 8.94 12.21 9.39
CA ALA A 91 10.19 11.46 9.36
C ALA A 91 11.39 12.26 9.88
N LEU A 92 11.51 13.54 9.47
CA LEU A 92 12.63 14.41 9.87
C LEU A 92 12.42 15.09 11.24
N SER A 93 11.17 15.18 11.70
CA SER A 93 10.84 15.80 12.99
C SER A 93 11.18 14.90 14.19
N ARG A 94 10.97 15.45 15.39
CA ARG A 94 11.03 14.68 16.65
C ARG A 94 10.07 13.48 16.68
N HIS A 95 9.01 13.50 15.87
CA HIS A 95 8.00 12.43 15.86
C HIS A 95 8.52 11.18 15.15
N GLY A 96 9.40 11.31 14.16
CA GLY A 96 10.00 10.17 13.45
C GLY A 96 10.91 9.29 14.33
N ARG A 97 11.36 9.80 15.48
CA ARG A 97 12.12 9.02 16.47
C ARG A 97 11.26 8.17 17.40
N ARG A 98 9.92 8.32 17.34
CA ARG A 98 9.02 7.55 18.19
C ARG A 98 8.85 6.15 17.63
N VAL A 99 9.04 5.15 18.49
CA VAL A 99 8.76 3.75 18.16
C VAL A 99 7.24 3.57 18.08
N LEU A 100 6.77 2.99 16.97
CA LEU A 100 5.37 2.60 16.80
C LEU A 100 5.16 1.27 17.51
N GLY A 101 4.48 1.31 18.66
CA GLY A 101 4.23 0.16 19.52
C GLY A 101 4.55 0.44 20.99
N ARG A 102 4.51 -0.61 21.82
CA ARG A 102 4.72 -0.49 23.27
C ARG A 102 6.18 -0.10 23.60
N PRO A 103 6.41 0.80 24.57
CA PRO A 103 7.76 1.15 25.01
C PRO A 103 8.56 -0.08 25.42
N GLY A 104 9.82 -0.17 24.97
CA GLY A 104 10.73 -1.27 25.33
C GLY A 104 10.54 -2.57 24.55
N VAL A 105 9.58 -2.64 23.61
CA VAL A 105 9.42 -3.79 22.72
C VAL A 105 10.32 -3.61 21.49
N SER A 106 11.15 -4.61 21.20
CA SER A 106 11.98 -4.65 20.00
C SER A 106 11.14 -5.02 18.75
N PRO A 107 11.59 -4.63 17.55
CA PRO A 107 10.93 -5.04 16.31
C PRO A 107 10.83 -6.56 16.21
N ARG A 108 9.64 -7.07 15.85
CA ARG A 108 9.39 -8.51 15.70
C ARG A 108 10.16 -9.14 14.54
N PHE A 109 10.43 -8.36 13.50
CA PHE A 109 11.12 -8.81 12.28
C PHE A 109 12.45 -8.06 12.14
N SER A 110 13.46 -8.75 11.60
CA SER A 110 14.72 -8.09 11.22
C SER A 110 14.48 -7.09 10.10
N THR A 111 15.34 -6.08 9.98
CA THR A 111 15.23 -5.06 8.92
C THR A 111 15.20 -5.68 7.53
N ALA A 112 16.03 -6.69 7.27
CA ALA A 112 16.03 -7.39 5.98
C ALA A 112 14.69 -8.09 5.69
N SER A 113 14.13 -8.81 6.67
CA SER A 113 12.82 -9.45 6.53
C SER A 113 11.71 -8.42 6.33
N TRP A 114 11.77 -7.28 7.03
CA TRP A 114 10.77 -6.21 6.91
C TRP A 114 10.81 -5.56 5.53
N VAL A 115 12.00 -5.24 5.00
CA VAL A 115 12.15 -4.70 3.63
C VAL A 115 11.61 -5.69 2.60
N SER A 116 11.91 -6.99 2.73
CA SER A 116 11.37 -8.02 1.85
C SER A 116 9.84 -8.09 1.90
N MET A 117 9.23 -7.95 3.08
CA MET A 117 7.76 -7.92 3.21
C MET A 117 7.15 -6.71 2.50
N VAL A 118 7.76 -5.52 2.66
CA VAL A 118 7.30 -4.30 1.96
C VAL A 118 7.40 -4.47 0.45
N PHE A 119 8.50 -5.05 -0.04
CA PHE A 119 8.67 -5.34 -1.46
C PHE A 119 7.61 -6.32 -1.96
N CYS A 120 7.41 -7.46 -1.27
CA CYS A 120 6.39 -8.43 -1.67
C CYS A 120 4.95 -7.90 -1.60
N ALA A 121 4.63 -7.02 -0.63
CA ALA A 121 3.32 -6.41 -0.52
C ALA A 121 3.08 -5.32 -1.58
N GLY A 122 4.13 -4.59 -1.96
CA GLY A 122 4.07 -3.49 -2.92
C GLY A 122 4.21 -3.92 -4.39
N VAL A 123 4.83 -5.07 -4.67
CA VAL A 123 4.99 -5.59 -6.03
C VAL A 123 3.70 -6.27 -6.47
N ALA A 124 2.79 -5.46 -6.98
CA ALA A 124 1.53 -5.88 -7.56
C ALA A 124 1.62 -6.07 -9.09
N THR A 125 0.55 -6.62 -9.67
CA THR A 125 0.28 -6.68 -11.12
C THR A 125 0.46 -5.32 -11.82
N GLY A 126 0.27 -4.21 -11.10
CA GLY A 126 0.46 -2.86 -11.62
C GLY A 126 1.85 -2.60 -12.16
N ILE A 127 2.92 -3.03 -11.47
CA ILE A 127 4.30 -2.84 -11.92
C ILE A 127 4.60 -3.71 -13.14
N LEU A 128 4.09 -4.94 -13.19
CA LEU A 128 4.29 -5.84 -14.33
C LEU A 128 3.62 -5.30 -15.60
N TYR A 129 2.41 -4.76 -15.48
CA TYR A 129 1.72 -4.16 -16.61
C TYR A 129 2.32 -2.81 -16.98
N TRP A 130 2.24 -1.82 -16.09
CA TRP A 130 2.67 -0.46 -16.40
C TRP A 130 4.18 -0.33 -16.57
N GLY A 131 4.99 -1.08 -15.83
CA GLY A 131 6.44 -1.07 -16.03
C GLY A 131 6.90 -1.49 -17.43
N THR A 132 6.07 -2.25 -18.17
CA THR A 132 6.39 -2.66 -19.55
C THR A 132 5.83 -1.72 -20.61
N VAL A 133 4.72 -1.03 -20.35
CA VAL A 133 3.99 -0.23 -21.38
C VAL A 133 4.00 1.28 -21.15
N GLU A 134 4.20 1.74 -19.92
CA GLU A 134 4.03 3.15 -19.54
C GLU A 134 4.99 4.08 -20.29
N TRP A 135 6.25 3.67 -20.45
CA TRP A 135 7.24 4.43 -21.23
C TRP A 135 6.77 4.68 -22.68
N ALA A 136 6.10 3.70 -23.29
CA ALA A 136 5.64 3.81 -24.66
C ALA A 136 4.53 4.87 -24.78
N HIS A 137 3.68 4.99 -23.76
CA HIS A 137 2.67 6.05 -23.69
C HIS A 137 3.29 7.43 -23.65
N TYR A 138 4.37 7.64 -22.88
CA TYR A 138 5.07 8.93 -22.85
C TYR A 138 5.87 9.21 -24.11
N TYR A 139 6.36 8.18 -24.80
CA TYR A 139 7.06 8.37 -26.06
C TYR A 139 6.13 8.83 -27.18
N VAL A 140 4.89 8.30 -27.25
CA VAL A 140 3.91 8.64 -28.30
C VAL A 140 2.96 9.78 -27.91
N GLY A 141 2.83 10.09 -26.63
CA GLY A 141 2.01 11.17 -26.09
C GLY A 141 2.71 11.82 -24.91
N PRO A 142 3.84 12.53 -25.14
CA PRO A 142 4.62 13.12 -24.05
C PRO A 142 3.85 14.25 -23.36
N PRO A 143 4.17 14.52 -22.08
CA PRO A 143 3.62 15.67 -21.37
C PRO A 143 4.14 16.99 -21.95
N PHE A 144 3.58 18.11 -21.46
CA PHE A 144 4.06 19.48 -21.77
C PHE A 144 4.03 19.90 -23.24
N ALA A 145 3.15 19.28 -24.04
CA ALA A 145 2.98 19.57 -25.47
C ALA A 145 4.25 19.35 -26.32
N ILE A 146 5.11 18.43 -25.89
CA ILE A 146 6.31 18.01 -26.62
C ILE A 146 5.91 17.22 -27.87
N GLU A 147 6.73 17.28 -28.92
CA GLU A 147 6.47 16.54 -30.15
C GLU A 147 6.58 15.01 -29.89
N PRO A 148 5.55 14.23 -30.23
CA PRO A 148 5.60 12.77 -30.14
C PRO A 148 6.79 12.17 -30.90
N ARG A 149 7.37 11.10 -30.35
CA ARG A 149 8.47 10.34 -30.95
C ARG A 149 9.78 11.11 -31.17
N SER A 150 9.90 12.32 -30.63
CA SER A 150 11.12 13.13 -30.65
C SER A 150 12.18 12.63 -29.65
N THR A 151 13.39 13.18 -29.74
CA THR A 151 14.45 12.92 -28.75
C THR A 151 14.03 13.35 -27.35
N GLU A 152 13.36 14.50 -27.22
CA GLU A 152 12.87 15.01 -25.93
C GLU A 152 11.80 14.10 -25.33
N ALA A 153 10.92 13.52 -26.16
CA ALA A 153 9.93 12.55 -25.70
C ALA A 153 10.57 11.28 -25.11
N VAL A 154 11.75 10.85 -25.59
CA VAL A 154 12.50 9.72 -25.01
C VAL A 154 12.99 10.03 -23.60
N GLU A 155 13.50 11.25 -23.38
CA GLU A 155 14.01 11.69 -22.08
C GLU A 155 12.89 11.69 -21.02
N TRP A 156 11.71 12.20 -21.39
CA TRP A 156 10.53 12.15 -20.52
C TRP A 156 10.00 10.72 -20.35
N ALA A 157 9.99 9.90 -21.39
CA ALA A 157 9.56 8.51 -21.29
C ALA A 157 10.40 7.69 -20.29
N ALA A 158 11.69 7.99 -20.19
CA ALA A 158 12.59 7.33 -19.23
C ALA A 158 12.39 7.81 -17.77
N THR A 159 11.93 9.04 -17.56
CA THR A 159 11.93 9.69 -16.23
C THR A 159 10.54 9.81 -15.61
N TYR A 160 9.49 10.00 -16.41
CA TYR A 160 8.14 10.28 -15.91
C TYR A 160 7.53 9.10 -15.15
N GLY A 161 7.83 7.86 -15.57
CA GLY A 161 7.46 6.67 -14.80
C GLY A 161 8.09 6.67 -13.40
N MET A 162 9.34 7.11 -13.26
CA MET A 162 9.99 7.23 -11.94
C MET A 162 9.28 8.24 -11.03
N PHE A 163 8.67 9.28 -11.61
CA PHE A 163 7.85 10.23 -10.85
C PHE A 163 6.56 9.56 -10.34
N HIS A 164 5.84 8.82 -11.19
CA HIS A 164 4.60 8.14 -10.81
C HIS A 164 4.79 7.03 -9.77
N TRP A 165 5.87 6.25 -9.90
CA TRP A 165 6.20 5.17 -8.98
C TRP A 165 7.20 5.59 -7.89
N GLY A 166 7.46 6.89 -7.79
CA GLY A 166 8.42 7.51 -6.90
C GLY A 166 7.86 7.81 -5.51
N PRO A 167 8.60 8.60 -4.70
CA PRO A 167 8.29 8.84 -3.29
C PRO A 167 6.88 9.39 -3.04
N THR A 168 6.35 10.22 -3.94
CA THR A 168 5.01 10.80 -3.83
C THR A 168 3.92 9.71 -3.87
N GLY A 169 4.06 8.69 -4.71
CA GLY A 169 3.12 7.56 -4.76
C GLY A 169 3.15 6.74 -3.48
N TRP A 170 4.35 6.46 -2.95
CA TRP A 170 4.52 5.70 -1.70
C TRP A 170 4.05 6.46 -0.45
N ALA A 171 4.10 7.79 -0.47
CA ALA A 171 3.69 8.62 0.67
C ALA A 171 2.22 8.40 1.06
N PHE A 172 1.34 8.11 0.11
CA PHE A 172 -0.06 7.79 0.38
C PHE A 172 -0.24 6.51 1.20
N TYR A 173 0.67 5.54 1.10
CA TYR A 173 0.64 4.35 1.95
C TYR A 173 1.16 4.65 3.36
N CYS A 174 2.11 5.56 3.50
CA CYS A 174 2.66 5.94 4.80
C CYS A 174 1.60 6.62 5.69
N LEU A 175 0.71 7.45 5.13
CA LEU A 175 -0.26 8.21 5.92
C LEU A 175 -1.19 7.33 6.78
N PRO A 176 -1.97 6.37 6.23
CA PRO A 176 -2.79 5.47 7.04
C PRO A 176 -1.94 4.52 7.89
N THR A 177 -0.74 4.13 7.42
CA THR A 177 0.19 3.31 8.19
C THR A 177 0.62 4.01 9.48
N LEU A 178 0.90 5.31 9.44
CA LEU A 178 1.22 6.11 10.63
C LEU A 178 0.01 6.24 11.56
N ALA A 179 -1.19 6.48 11.00
CA ALA A 179 -2.41 6.59 11.80
C ALA A 179 -2.74 5.29 12.54
N ILE A 180 -2.69 4.16 11.82
CA ILE A 180 -2.91 2.82 12.36
C ILE A 180 -1.78 2.47 13.35
N GLY A 181 -0.53 2.56 12.92
CA GLY A 181 0.63 2.18 13.74
C GLY A 181 0.80 3.00 15.02
N HIS A 182 0.25 4.21 15.09
CA HIS A 182 0.21 4.99 16.33
C HIS A 182 -1.00 4.65 17.21
N ALA A 183 -2.11 4.17 16.62
CA ALA A 183 -3.32 3.81 17.37
C ALA A 183 -3.23 2.44 18.06
N TYR A 184 -2.40 1.52 17.52
CA TYR A 184 -2.15 0.17 18.05
C TYR A 184 -0.92 0.10 18.96
#